data_AF-A0A936W172-F1
#
_entry.id   AF-A0A936W172-F1
#
_cell.length_a   1.000
_cell.length_b   1.000
_cell.length_c   1.000
_cell.angle_alpha   90.00
_cell.angle_beta   90.00
_cell.angle_gamma   90.00
#
_symmetry.space_group_name_H-M   'P 1'
#
loop_
_entity.id
_entity.type
_entity.pdbx_description
1 polymer ?
#
loop_
_entity_poly.entity_id
_entity_poly.type
_entity_poly.pdbx_seq_one_letter_code
_entity_poly.pdbx_strand_id
1 'polypeptide(L)'
;MHKEGMRQLKISFTDKDDHVQCIIEDNGIGRKAAREMKITSGQDKKHTSKGIEVSLERLKAMQKSGGAIGSLEIIDLTDDDGVATGTRVEINLPIQN
;
A
#
# COMPACT_ATOMS: atom_id res chain seq x y z
N MET A 1 15.60 9.97 2.81
CA MET A 1 15.68 10.29 4.25
C MET A 1 14.64 9.45 4.99
N HIS A 2 14.84 9.20 6.27
CA HIS A 2 14.29 8.07 7.00
C HIS A 2 13.67 8.62 8.30
N LYS A 3 12.45 8.22 8.68
CA LYS A 3 11.84 8.66 9.96
C LYS A 3 12.83 8.38 11.10
N GLU A 4 13.08 9.40 11.93
CA GLU A 4 13.82 9.26 13.19
C GLU A 4 12.90 8.70 14.27
N GLY A 5 13.43 7.81 15.13
CA GLY A 5 12.66 7.13 16.17
C GLY A 5 12.10 5.76 15.77
N MET A 6 11.16 5.26 16.58
CA MET A 6 10.63 3.90 16.48
C MET A 6 9.83 3.69 15.18
N ARG A 7 10.19 2.62 14.46
CA ARG A 7 9.47 2.18 13.26
C ARG A 7 8.62 0.97 13.57
N GLN A 8 7.39 1.00 13.09
CA GLN A 8 6.42 -0.06 13.24
C GLN A 8 5.84 -0.39 11.88
N LEU A 9 5.77 -1.69 11.60
CA LEU A 9 5.02 -2.27 10.50
C LEU A 9 4.02 -3.24 11.10
N LYS A 10 2.73 -3.02 10.88
CA LYS A 10 1.65 -3.91 11.27
C LYS A 10 1.10 -4.57 10.02
N ILE A 11 0.94 -5.88 10.07
CA ILE A 11 0.33 -6.66 9.01
C ILE A 11 -0.82 -7.45 9.64
N SER A 12 -2.01 -7.35 9.07
CA SER A 12 -3.19 -8.08 9.53
C SER A 12 -3.93 -8.70 8.37
N PHE A 13 -4.39 -9.93 8.59
CA PHE A 13 -5.22 -10.68 7.65
C PHE A 13 -6.59 -10.90 8.29
N THR A 14 -7.65 -10.66 7.53
CA THR A 14 -9.03 -10.89 7.96
C THR A 14 -9.75 -11.66 6.86
N ASP A 15 -10.34 -12.80 7.22
CA ASP A 15 -11.22 -13.52 6.31
C ASP A 15 -12.51 -12.72 6.12
N LYS A 16 -12.90 -12.56 4.86
CA LYS A 16 -14.18 -12.05 4.39
C LYS A 16 -14.77 -13.13 3.48
N ASP A 17 -16.09 -13.15 3.34
CA ASP A 17 -16.82 -14.29 2.74
C ASP A 17 -16.21 -14.83 1.43
N ASP A 18 -15.74 -13.94 0.54
CA ASP A 18 -15.19 -14.26 -0.78
C ASP A 18 -13.71 -13.86 -0.97
N HIS A 19 -13.07 -13.29 0.06
CA HIS A 19 -11.69 -12.80 -0.03
C HIS A 19 -10.97 -12.76 1.33
N VAL A 20 -9.64 -12.82 1.30
CA VAL A 20 -8.81 -12.43 2.44
C VAL A 20 -8.45 -10.96 2.30
N GLN A 21 -8.82 -10.15 3.28
CA GLN A 21 -8.36 -8.76 3.38
C GLN A 21 -7.01 -8.74 4.11
N CYS A 22 -5.97 -8.29 3.42
CA CYS A 22 -4.65 -8.02 3.99
C CYS A 22 -4.47 -6.50 4.13
N ILE A 23 -4.17 -6.06 5.35
CA ILE A 23 -3.86 -4.66 5.65
C ILE A 23 -2.42 -4.57 6.14
N ILE A 24 -1.63 -3.70 5.51
CA ILE A 24 -0.25 -3.41 5.86
C ILE A 24 -0.15 -1.94 6.23
N GLU A 25 0.23 -1.64 7.47
CA GLU A 25 0.40 -0.28 7.97
C GLU A 25 1.83 -0.03 8.43
N ASP A 26 2.46 1.01 7.90
CA ASP A 26 3.72 1.54 8.43
C ASP A 26 3.49 2.89 9.11
N ASN A 27 4.22 3.18 10.18
CA ASN A 27 4.18 4.49 10.86
C ASN A 27 5.22 5.48 10.31
N GLY A 28 5.65 5.33 9.06
CA GLY A 28 6.66 6.18 8.41
C GLY A 28 6.15 7.60 8.14
N ILE A 29 6.93 8.37 7.39
CA ILE A 29 6.60 9.75 7.01
C ILE A 29 5.44 9.87 5.99
N GLY A 30 4.80 8.75 5.62
CA GLY A 30 3.81 8.70 4.55
C GLY A 30 4.42 8.78 3.15
N ARG A 31 3.69 8.25 2.16
CA ARG A 31 4.15 8.21 0.77
C ARG A 31 3.98 9.54 0.05
N LYS A 32 2.97 10.33 0.42
CA LYS A 32 2.78 11.70 -0.08
C LYS A 32 3.97 12.61 0.25
N ALA A 33 4.41 12.66 1.51
CA ALA A 33 5.59 13.43 1.90
C ALA A 33 6.87 12.93 1.21
N ALA A 34 7.02 11.61 1.03
CA ALA A 34 8.14 11.04 0.28
C ALA A 34 8.10 11.38 -1.23
N ARG A 35 6.90 11.53 -1.82
CA ARG A 35 6.71 11.97 -3.22
C ARG A 35 6.96 13.47 -3.37
N GLU A 36 6.37 14.30 -2.50
CA GLU A 36 6.57 15.75 -2.49
C GLU A 36 8.05 16.12 -2.31
N MET A 37 8.78 15.41 -1.43
CA MET A 37 10.23 15.58 -1.27
C MET A 37 11.06 15.15 -2.49
N LYS A 38 10.61 14.13 -3.24
CA LYS A 38 11.29 13.72 -4.49
C LYS A 38 11.06 14.71 -5.63
N ILE A 39 9.88 15.33 -5.67
CA ILE A 39 9.53 16.40 -6.60
C ILE A 39 10.40 17.64 -6.31
N THR A 40 10.53 18.05 -5.04
CA THR A 40 11.38 19.20 -4.66
C THR A 40 12.88 18.96 -4.84
N SER A 41 13.33 17.70 -4.82
CA SER A 41 14.74 17.33 -5.04
C SER A 41 15.11 17.14 -6.52
N GLY A 42 14.21 17.45 -7.46
CA GLY A 42 14.44 17.29 -8.91
C GLY A 42 14.51 15.83 -9.37
N GLN A 43 14.13 14.87 -8.52
CA GLN A 43 14.04 13.46 -8.86
C GLN A 43 12.59 13.15 -9.27
N ASP A 44 12.17 13.74 -10.40
CA ASP A 44 10.90 13.47 -11.05
C ASP A 44 10.86 12.04 -11.56
N LYS A 45 10.49 11.14 -10.66
CA LYS A 45 10.16 9.77 -10.99
C LYS A 45 8.75 9.54 -10.50
N LYS A 46 7.81 9.73 -11.42
CA LYS A 46 6.44 9.18 -11.50
C LYS A 46 6.43 7.64 -11.43
N HIS A 47 7.43 7.03 -10.78
CA HIS A 47 7.59 5.61 -10.62
C HIS A 47 6.67 5.14 -9.50
N THR A 48 5.57 4.49 -9.89
CA THR A 48 5.04 3.39 -9.10
C THR A 48 6.22 2.47 -8.78
N SER A 49 6.42 2.13 -7.49
CA SER A 49 7.54 1.26 -7.12
C SER A 49 7.42 -0.05 -7.90
N LYS A 50 8.55 -0.62 -8.35
CA LYS A 50 8.57 -1.91 -9.06
C LYS A 50 7.84 -3.02 -8.29
N GLY A 51 7.92 -3.01 -6.96
CA GLY A 51 7.17 -3.94 -6.13
C GLY A 51 5.65 -3.81 -6.25
N ILE A 52 5.12 -2.58 -6.32
CA ILE A 52 3.67 -2.34 -6.52
C ILE A 52 3.26 -2.72 -7.94
N GLU A 53 4.08 -2.41 -8.94
CA GLU A 53 3.84 -2.78 -10.34
C GLU A 53 3.69 -4.30 -10.47
N VAL A 54 4.65 -5.06 -9.96
CA VAL A 54 4.61 -6.54 -9.95
C VAL A 54 3.42 -7.06 -9.15
N SER A 55 3.08 -6.43 -8.02
CA SER A 55 1.94 -6.85 -7.19
C SER A 55 0.61 -6.66 -7.94
N LEU A 56 0.44 -5.53 -8.64
CA LEU A 56 -0.72 -5.27 -9.48
C LEU A 56 -0.80 -6.23 -10.68
N GLU A 57 0.32 -6.57 -11.30
CA GLU A 57 0.36 -7.59 -12.37
C GLU A 57 -0.08 -8.96 -11.86
N ARG A 58 0.37 -9.37 -10.67
CA ARG A 58 -0.04 -10.63 -10.06
C ARG A 58 -1.53 -10.65 -9.74
N LEU A 59 -2.09 -9.57 -9.18
CA LEU A 59 -3.53 -9.45 -8.94
C LEU A 59 -4.33 -9.55 -10.24
N LYS A 60 -3.89 -8.89 -11.31
CA LYS A 60 -4.53 -9.00 -12.65
C LYS A 60 -4.46 -10.41 -13.22
N ALA A 61 -3.34 -11.12 -13.01
CA ALA A 61 -3.20 -12.50 -13.46
C ALA A 61 -4.18 -13.44 -12.74
N MET A 62 -4.36 -13.27 -11.43
CA MET A 62 -5.32 -14.04 -10.62
C MET A 62 -6.77 -13.87 -11.11
N GLN A 63 -7.15 -12.66 -11.54
CA GLN A 63 -8.47 -12.40 -12.11
C GLN A 63 -8.70 -13.14 -13.44
N LYS A 64 -7.68 -13.20 -14.31
CA LYS A 64 -7.78 -13.88 -15.62
C LYS A 64 -7.98 -15.39 -15.52
N SER A 65 -7.61 -15.99 -14.39
CA SER A 65 -7.79 -17.43 -14.11
C SER A 65 -9.20 -17.79 -13.63
N GLY A 66 -10.19 -16.88 -13.75
CA GLY A 66 -11.59 -17.14 -13.40
C GLY A 66 -11.94 -16.92 -11.92
N GLY A 67 -11.05 -16.32 -11.14
CA GLY A 67 -11.30 -15.93 -9.74
C GLY A 67 -11.98 -14.56 -9.60
N ALA A 68 -12.46 -14.25 -8.39
CA ALA A 68 -13.00 -12.94 -8.04
C ALA A 68 -11.96 -11.81 -8.20
N ILE A 69 -12.42 -10.55 -8.28
CA ILE A 69 -11.54 -9.41 -8.55
C ILE A 69 -10.76 -9.05 -7.28
N GLY A 70 -9.45 -9.28 -7.29
CA GLY A 70 -8.56 -8.74 -6.25
C GLY A 70 -8.34 -7.23 -6.42
N SER A 71 -8.12 -6.52 -5.32
CA SER A 71 -7.86 -5.08 -5.33
C SER A 71 -6.66 -4.72 -4.46
N LEU A 72 -6.03 -3.59 -4.78
CA LEU A 72 -4.94 -2.99 -4.00
C LEU A 72 -5.20 -1.50 -3.90
N GLU A 73 -5.32 -1.00 -2.68
CA GLU A 73 -5.48 0.41 -2.36
C GLU A 73 -4.33 0.87 -1.45
N ILE A 74 -3.97 2.14 -1.60
CA ILE A 74 -2.90 2.76 -0.83
C ILE A 74 -3.47 4.06 -0.26
N ILE A 75 -3.43 4.16 1.05
CA ILE A 75 -4.01 5.25 1.83
C ILE A 75 -2.86 5.88 2.63
N ASP A 76 -2.63 7.17 2.44
CA ASP A 76 -1.71 7.93 3.31
C ASP A 76 -2.46 8.23 4.62
N LEU A 77 -1.85 7.89 5.76
CA LEU A 77 -2.43 8.12 7.08
C LEU A 77 -1.99 9.49 7.61
N THR A 78 -2.91 10.25 8.18
CA THR A 78 -2.65 11.53 8.85
C THR A 78 -3.27 11.56 10.24
N ASP A 79 -2.74 12.39 11.13
CA ASP A 79 -3.41 12.76 12.38
C ASP A 79 -4.44 13.88 12.17
N ASP A 80 -5.07 14.32 13.25
CA ASP A 80 -6.10 15.37 13.27
C ASP A 80 -5.54 16.74 12.84
N ASP A 81 -4.22 16.95 12.96
CA ASP A 81 -3.52 18.16 12.52
C ASP A 81 -3.07 18.07 11.05
N GLY A 82 -3.38 16.96 10.36
CA GLY A 82 -3.03 16.72 8.96
C GLY A 82 -1.57 16.31 8.74
N VAL A 83 -0.84 15.99 9.81
CA VAL A 83 0.55 15.53 9.73
C VAL A 83 0.56 14.06 9.33
N ALA A 84 1.42 13.69 8.38
CA ALA A 84 1.55 12.32 7.92
C ALA A 84 2.06 11.40 9.05
N THR A 85 1.28 10.38 9.38
CA THR A 85 1.57 9.40 10.43
C THR A 85 1.97 8.03 9.89
N GLY A 86 1.77 7.78 8.60
CA GLY A 86 2.07 6.48 8.02
C GLY A 86 1.50 6.25 6.61
N THR A 87 1.60 5.01 6.17
CA THR A 87 0.88 4.51 4.98
C THR A 87 0.13 3.25 5.34
N ARG A 88 -1.12 3.14 4.92
CA ARG A 88 -1.89 1.89 4.89
C ARG A 88 -1.97 1.36 3.46
N VAL A 89 -1.71 0.07 3.28
CA VAL A 89 -1.95 -0.64 2.03
C VAL A 89 -2.99 -1.71 2.31
N GLU A 90 -4.10 -1.66 1.59
CA GLU A 90 -5.17 -2.65 1.67
C GLU A 90 -5.15 -3.51 0.42
N ILE A 91 -5.11 -4.83 0.60
CA ILE A 91 -5.07 -5.80 -0.49
C ILE A 91 -6.20 -6.79 -0.25
N ASN A 92 -7.16 -6.85 -1.17
CA ASN A 92 -8.20 -7.88 -1.15
C ASN A 92 -7.77 -9.00 -2.09
N LEU A 93 -7.52 -10.17 -1.51
CA LEU A 93 -7.10 -11.37 -2.22
C LEU A 93 -8.30 -12.31 -2.35
N PRO A 94 -8.79 -12.58 -3.57
CA PRO A 94 -9.92 -13.48 -3.77
C PRO A 94 -9.55 -14.91 -3.33
N ILE A 95 -10.46 -15.60 -2.67
CA ILE A 95 -10.30 -17.01 -2.31
C ILE A 95 -10.96 -17.84 -3.42
N GLN A 96 -10.21 -18.76 -4.04
CA GLN A 96 -10.80 -19.79 -4.91
C GLN A 96 -11.15 -20.98 -4.04
N ASN A 97 -12.44 -21.32 -3.98
CA ASN A 97 -12.90 -22.63 -3.50
C ASN A 97 -12.77 -23.68 -4.60
#